data_AF-A0A2C9CF39-F1
#
_entry.id   AF-A0A2C9CF39-F1
#
_cell.length_a   1.000
_cell.length_b   1.000
_cell.length_c   1.000
_cell.angle_alpha   90.00
_cell.angle_beta   90.00
_cell.angle_gamma   90.00
#
_symmetry.space_group_name_H-M   'P 1'
#
loop_
_entity.id
_entity.type
_entity.pdbx_description
1 polymer ?
#
loop_
_entity_poly.entity_id
_entity_poly.type
_entity_poly.pdbx_seq_one_letter_code
_entity_poly.pdbx_strand_id
1 'polypeptide(L)' 'MANQNRECYVIGFPRAGLWKTRFNSDAYNYGPNFTNYPTPDVEAQEEIIEGLPCSGKISIGPYTVVIFSQAE' A
#
# COMPACT_ATOMS: atom_id res chain seq x y z
N MET A 1 10.43 -14.18 -7.00
CA MET A 1 10.39 -14.51 -5.56
C MET A 1 9.18 -13.82 -4.95
N ALA A 2 8.30 -14.59 -4.30
CA ALA A 2 7.18 -14.07 -3.50
C ALA A 2 7.56 -14.22 -2.02
N ASN A 3 6.93 -13.43 -1.13
CA ASN A 3 7.17 -13.43 0.32
C ASN A 3 8.42 -12.65 0.83
N GLN A 4 8.54 -11.38 0.46
CA GLN A 4 9.59 -10.45 0.94
C GLN A 4 9.00 -9.05 1.13
N ASN A 5 9.62 -8.23 1.97
CA ASN A 5 9.29 -6.80 2.08
C ASN A 5 9.43 -6.14 0.70
N ARG A 6 8.48 -5.29 0.34
CA ARG A 6 8.57 -4.43 -0.84
C ARG A 6 8.45 -2.99 -0.42
N GLU A 7 9.51 -2.23 -0.67
CA GLU A 7 9.58 -0.79 -0.43
C GLU A 7 9.47 -0.04 -1.74
N CYS A 8 8.84 1.13 -1.70
CA CYS A 8 8.68 2.00 -2.87
C CYS A 8 8.11 1.26 -4.10
N TYR A 9 7.28 0.25 -3.87
CA TYR A 9 6.71 -0.56 -4.93
C TYR A 9 5.61 0.24 -5.62
N VAL A 10 5.81 0.52 -6.90
CA VAL A 10 4.88 1.37 -7.66
C VAL A 10 3.74 0.53 -8.19
N ILE A 11 2.51 0.96 -7.91
CA ILE A 11 1.28 0.38 -8.45
C ILE A 11 0.41 1.50 -9.06
N GLY A 12 -0.51 1.12 -9.93
CA GLY A 12 -1.50 2.05 -10.48
C GLY A 12 -2.62 2.38 -9.48
N PHE A 13 -3.13 3.61 -9.56
CA PHE A 13 -4.26 4.14 -8.79
C PHE A 13 -5.29 4.79 -9.74
N PRO A 14 -6.59 4.76 -9.40
CA PRO A 14 -7.63 5.32 -10.27
C PRO A 14 -7.72 6.85 -10.24
N ARG A 15 -7.20 7.50 -9.19
CA ARG A 15 -7.24 8.96 -8.98
C ARG A 15 -6.00 9.42 -8.21
N ALA A 16 -5.56 10.65 -8.48
CA ALA A 16 -4.50 11.32 -7.75
C ALA A 16 -4.95 11.77 -6.36
N GLY A 17 -3.98 12.13 -5.51
CA GLY A 17 -4.19 12.61 -4.15
C GLY A 17 -3.91 11.56 -3.09
N LEU A 18 -4.32 11.86 -1.86
CA LEU A 18 -4.01 11.07 -0.68
C LEU A 18 -4.90 9.82 -0.57
N TRP A 19 -4.27 8.66 -0.42
CA TRP A 19 -4.89 7.37 -0.13
C TRP A 19 -4.51 6.93 1.27
N LYS A 20 -5.52 6.82 2.14
CA LYS A 20 -5.36 6.40 3.52
C LYS A 20 -5.22 4.89 3.63
N THR A 21 -4.26 4.41 4.41
CA THR A 21 -4.20 3.00 4.80
C THR A 21 -5.34 2.70 5.76
N ARG A 22 -6.26 1.83 5.37
CA ARG A 22 -7.40 1.41 6.19
C ARG A 22 -7.18 0.06 6.85
N PHE A 23 -6.34 -0.77 6.25
CA PHE A 23 -6.06 -2.10 6.74
C PHE A 23 -4.65 -2.53 6.38
N ASN A 24 -3.99 -3.17 7.35
CA ASN A 24 -2.73 -3.89 7.18
C ASN A 24 -2.86 -5.20 7.97
N SER A 25 -2.90 -6.35 7.29
CA SER A 25 -3.08 -7.66 7.95
C SER A 25 -1.90 -8.07 8.83
N ASP A 26 -0.73 -7.43 8.65
CA ASP A 26 0.49 -7.69 9.44
C ASP A 26 0.57 -6.80 10.69
N ALA A 27 -0.47 -6.01 11.00
CA ALA A 27 -0.45 -5.14 12.17
C ALA A 27 -0.48 -5.93 13.50
N TYR A 28 0.24 -5.44 14.51
CA TYR A 28 0.22 -6.04 15.86
C TYR A 28 -1.16 -6.08 16.52
N ASN A 29 -2.09 -5.24 16.06
CA ASN A 29 -3.48 -5.25 16.53
C ASN A 29 -4.17 -6.60 16.32
N TYR A 30 -3.71 -7.41 15.37
CA TYR A 30 -4.26 -8.74 15.08
C TYR A 30 -3.50 -9.87 15.81
N GLY A 31 -2.33 -9.58 16.40
CA GLY A 31 -1.55 -10.56 17.15
C GLY A 31 -0.08 -10.17 17.32
N PRO A 32 0.57 -10.57 18.42
CA PRO A 32 1.96 -10.22 18.70
C PRO A 32 2.97 -10.95 17.80
N ASN A 33 2.53 -12.01 17.10
CA ASN A 33 3.39 -12.83 16.23
C ASN A 33 3.58 -12.25 14.82
N PHE A 34 2.89 -11.16 14.48
CA PHE A 34 3.06 -10.46 13.21
C PHE A 34 4.33 -9.59 13.19
N THR A 35 4.71 -9.03 12.05
CA THR A 35 5.93 -8.20 11.95
C THR A 35 5.65 -6.70 12.08
N ASN A 36 4.39 -6.29 11.94
CA ASN A 36 3.95 -4.89 11.96
C ASN A 36 4.73 -4.03 10.97
N TYR A 37 4.95 -4.56 9.77
CA TYR A 37 5.66 -3.87 8.73
C TYR A 37 4.95 -2.55 8.35
N PRO A 38 5.66 -1.41 8.25
CA PRO A 38 5.03 -0.13 8.00
C PRO A 38 4.31 -0.07 6.66
N THR A 39 3.06 0.41 6.71
CA THR A 39 2.23 0.67 5.54
C THR A 39 1.61 2.07 5.67
N PRO A 40 2.37 3.12 5.36
CA PRO A 40 1.91 4.50 5.47
C PRO A 40 0.85 4.83 4.40
N ASP A 41 0.19 5.97 4.58
CA ASP A 41 -0.64 6.56 3.54
C ASP A 41 0.18 6.84 2.27
N VAL A 42 -0.50 6.85 1.12
CA VAL A 42 0.13 6.95 -0.19
C VAL A 42 -0.35 8.22 -0.88
N GLU A 43 0.57 9.04 -1.36
CA GLU A 43 0.24 10.15 -2.26
C GLU A 43 0.32 9.65 -3.70
N ALA A 44 -0.83 9.55 -4.37
CA ALA A 44 -0.90 9.13 -5.77
C ALA A 44 -0.75 10.33 -6.71
N GLN A 45 0.06 10.18 -7.76
CA GLN A 45 0.38 11.22 -8.73
C GLN A 45 -0.13 10.84 -10.12
N GLU A 46 -0.36 11.85 -10.98
CA GLU A 46 -0.75 11.63 -12.37
C GLU A 46 0.41 11.02 -13.17
N GLU A 47 0.41 9.70 -13.27
CA GLU A 47 1.38 8.90 -14.01
C GLU A 47 0.69 7.60 -14.42
N ILE A 48 0.67 7.33 -15.73
CA ILE A 48 -0.03 6.16 -16.26
C ILE A 48 0.80 4.90 -16.00
N ILE A 49 0.24 3.97 -15.25
CA ILE A 49 0.84 2.65 -14.97
C ILE A 49 -0.23 1.57 -15.07
N GLU A 50 0.07 0.50 -15.81
CA GLU A 50 -0.79 -0.69 -15.94
C GLU A 50 -2.24 -0.36 -16.36
N GLY A 51 -2.42 0.70 -17.17
CA GLY A 51 -3.73 1.14 -17.66
C GLY A 51 -4.55 1.99 -16.69
N LEU A 52 -3.99 2.35 -15.53
CA LEU A 52 -4.58 3.30 -14.59
C LEU A 52 -3.98 4.71 -14.78
N PRO A 53 -4.75 5.80 -14.55
CA PRO A 53 -4.32 7.16 -14.85
C PRO A 53 -3.33 7.75 -13.82
N CYS A 54 -3.20 7.14 -12.65
CA CYS A 54 -2.33 7.60 -11.58
C CYS A 54 -1.44 6.46 -11.06
N SER A 55 -0.37 6.81 -10.37
CA SER A 55 0.53 5.85 -9.71
C SER A 55 0.82 6.27 -8.29
N GLY A 56 1.23 5.32 -7.44
CA GLY A 56 1.65 5.60 -6.08
C GLY A 56 2.66 4.57 -5.59
N LYS A 57 3.57 5.01 -4.73
CA LYS A 57 4.57 4.15 -4.10
C LYS A 57 4.00 3.57 -2.81
N ILE A 58 3.91 2.25 -2.74
CA ILE A 58 3.46 1.54 -1.54
C ILE A 58 4.63 0.83 -0.85
N SER A 59 4.45 0.61 0.46
CA SER A 59 5.28 -0.29 1.25
C SER A 59 4.42 -1.43 1.78
N ILE A 60 4.81 -2.68 1.52
CA ILE A 60 4.05 -3.87 1.90
C ILE A 60 4.97 -4.98 2.41
N GLY A 61 4.56 -5.58 3.53
CA GLY A 61 5.28 -6.69 4.16
C GLY A 61 5.10 -8.03 3.44
N PRO A 62 5.91 -9.05 3.79
CA PRO A 62 5.75 -10.42 3.32
C PRO A 62 4.37 -10.95 3.66
N TYR A 63 3.76 -11.71 2.75
CA TYR A 63 2.49 -12.42 2.99
C TYR A 63 1.40 -11.54 3.64
N THR A 64 1.28 -10.30 3.16
CA THR A 64 0.42 -9.27 3.75
C THR A 64 -0.67 -8.83 2.77
N VAL A 65 -1.84 -8.47 3.29
CA VAL A 65 -2.91 -7.76 2.58
C VAL A 65 -3.04 -6.35 3.14
N VAL A 66 -3.14 -5.38 2.24
CA VAL A 66 -3.34 -3.96 2.56
C VAL A 66 -4.58 -3.44 1.83
N ILE A 67 -5.37 -2.60 2.50
CA ILE A 67 -6.50 -1.88 1.88
C ILE A 67 -6.28 -0.38 2.04
N PHE A 68 -6.37 0.34 0.92
CA PHE A 68 -6.35 1.79 0.86
C PHE A 68 -7.72 2.34 0.46
N SER A 69 -8.04 3.54 0.91
CA SER A 69 -9.19 4.31 0.41
C SER A 69 -8.77 5.76 0.21
N GLN A 70 -9.27 6.40 -0.85
CA GLN A 70 -9.03 7.83 -1.07
C GLN A 70 -9.55 8.66 0.11
N ALA A 71 -8.76 9.65 0.52
CA ALA A 71 -9.23 10.70 1.42
C ALA A 71 -10.23 11.59 0.66
N GLU A 72 -11.30 12.02 1.34
CA GLU A 72 -12.21 13.04 0.81
C GLU A 72 -11.54 14.42 0.71
#